data_AF-A0A962GY59-F1
#
_entry.id   AF-A0A962GY59-F1
#
_cell.length_a   1.000
_cell.length_b   1.000
_cell.length_c   1.000
_cell.angle_alpha   90.00
_cell.angle_beta   90.00
_cell.angle_gamma   90.00
#
_symmetry.space_group_name_H-M   'P 1'
#
loop_
_entity.id
_entity.type
_entity.pdbx_description
1 polymer ?
#
loop_
_entity_poly.entity_id
_entity_poly.type
_entity_poly.pdbx_seq_one_letter_code
_entity_poly.pdbx_strand_id
1 'polypeptide(L)'
;MRSGWVALLLLWNVLAAAAPPSPGLYFDRDRDGHGLDLQIVGDRVVGTFFSFADDGQPVWYLIDGSWSGDSGNLAISEYRYDPGANLAATVFARFPDASLTRVSDSNACGSGGARPGAASLYDFRFAIGGEALRWCLEPIVPATTAPESALSGSWFGGNDDSGWGLIGYFFGEAGATRAFHTLYVYDAEGKPRWAYASDPVSATAFAPQFRFARGYCRSCASQPLVVADAGPVSLQLVTPRNDVDSNRIDLQMEYPYGAGGRFVRADHRLEILTRSPPPESVAATREGLVAGETLASGSTRFMGIPYVAPPLAALRWRAPQPAPARTRVLTANVIGPGCPQNAVSDGLYNSGLGRRDEDCLQLNVWTPELREGAATPVMVWIHGGGLVQGSAVEQRPDGGLVYDGATLADDGVVLVSINYRLGPLGFLAMSEFAGEAPDHPSAGNYGLLDQIAALQWVRDNIAAFGGDPSRVTIFGESAGGLSTCALLSSPLARGLFQRAIMQSGGCRRSLPELDSAPAGQSSAFAQGDRVIGLAGCAGVNDRKACMRGLSWEALIEAT
;
A
#
# COMPACT_ATOMS: atom_id res chain seq x y z
N MET A 1 48.92 -5.17 -48.45
CA MET A 1 48.53 -4.10 -47.50
C MET A 1 47.17 -4.51 -46.93
N ARG A 2 47.16 -5.08 -45.72
CA ARG A 2 46.63 -4.47 -44.46
C ARG A 2 45.14 -4.11 -44.63
N SER A 3 44.17 -4.62 -43.88
CA SER A 3 44.08 -5.10 -42.49
C SER A 3 42.67 -5.71 -42.33
N GLY A 4 42.45 -6.91 -41.79
CA GLY A 4 42.56 -7.21 -40.36
C GLY A 4 41.26 -6.90 -39.61
N TRP A 5 40.17 -7.63 -39.90
CA TRP A 5 38.97 -7.68 -39.04
C TRP A 5 38.91 -9.05 -38.38
N VAL A 6 39.64 -9.19 -37.27
CA VAL A 6 39.37 -10.23 -36.28
C VAL A 6 38.18 -9.74 -35.49
N ALA A 7 37.06 -10.46 -35.60
CA ALA A 7 35.89 -10.24 -34.76
C ALA A 7 36.28 -10.50 -33.29
N LEU A 8 36.50 -9.41 -32.56
CA LEU A 8 36.56 -9.44 -31.11
C LEU A 8 35.11 -9.62 -30.62
N LEU A 9 34.64 -10.87 -30.58
CA LEU A 9 33.54 -11.29 -29.71
C LEU A 9 34.02 -11.06 -28.27
N LEU A 10 33.88 -9.83 -27.79
CA LEU A 10 33.92 -9.52 -26.38
C LEU A 10 32.76 -10.27 -25.74
N LEU A 11 33.08 -11.44 -25.20
CA LEU A 11 32.36 -12.08 -24.12
C LEU A 11 32.12 -11.02 -23.04
N TRP A 12 30.97 -10.36 -23.09
CA TRP A 12 30.33 -9.82 -21.88
C TRP A 12 29.82 -11.02 -21.08
N ASN A 13 30.74 -11.83 -20.57
CA ASN A 13 30.54 -12.40 -19.25
C ASN A 13 30.71 -11.21 -18.31
N VAL A 14 29.61 -10.47 -18.10
CA VAL A 14 29.44 -9.83 -16.80
C VAL A 14 29.57 -10.98 -15.82
N LEU A 15 30.73 -11.07 -15.16
CA LEU A 15 30.83 -11.75 -13.87
C LEU A 15 29.65 -11.20 -13.09
N ALA A 16 28.57 -11.99 -12.98
CA ALA A 16 27.49 -11.66 -12.09
C ALA A 16 28.17 -11.53 -10.75
N ALA A 17 28.41 -10.30 -10.30
CA ALA A 17 28.91 -10.04 -8.97
C ALA A 17 27.97 -10.84 -8.07
N ALA A 18 28.54 -11.73 -7.27
CA ALA A 18 27.78 -12.63 -6.44
C ALA A 18 26.85 -11.81 -5.54
N ALA A 19 25.59 -11.72 -5.95
CA ALA A 19 24.60 -10.94 -5.24
C ALA A 19 24.39 -11.58 -3.86
N PRO A 20 23.96 -10.83 -2.85
CA PRO A 20 23.50 -11.43 -1.60
C PRO A 20 22.25 -12.30 -1.82
N PRO A 21 21.87 -13.16 -0.85
CA PRO A 21 20.58 -13.81 -0.86
C PRO A 21 19.42 -12.81 -0.98
N SER A 22 18.35 -13.21 -1.65
CA SER A 22 17.12 -12.42 -1.66
C SER A 22 16.55 -12.34 -0.24
N PRO A 23 16.08 -11.17 0.24
CA PRO A 23 15.29 -11.11 1.45
C PRO A 23 14.08 -12.06 1.34
N GLY A 24 13.82 -12.84 2.38
CA GLY A 24 12.77 -13.84 2.33
C GLY A 24 12.93 -14.96 3.35
N LEU A 25 11.95 -15.86 3.32
CA LEU A 25 11.93 -17.05 4.15
C LEU A 25 12.59 -18.24 3.45
N TYR A 26 13.49 -18.90 4.17
CA TYR A 26 14.24 -20.08 3.75
C TYR A 26 13.89 -21.27 4.64
N PHE A 27 13.82 -22.47 4.06
CA PHE A 27 13.67 -23.72 4.83
C PHE A 27 14.87 -24.63 4.62
N ASP A 28 15.18 -25.46 5.63
CA ASP A 28 16.16 -26.54 5.49
C ASP A 28 15.50 -27.71 4.73
N ARG A 29 16.03 -28.04 3.55
CA ARG A 29 15.50 -29.13 2.71
C ARG A 29 15.61 -30.50 3.35
N ASP A 30 16.57 -30.67 4.26
CA ASP A 30 16.86 -31.94 4.89
C ASP A 30 16.14 -32.11 6.24
N ARG A 31 15.54 -31.03 6.78
CA ARG A 31 14.92 -31.02 8.11
C ARG A 31 13.61 -30.23 8.12
N ASP A 32 12.51 -30.97 8.17
CA ASP A 32 11.19 -30.39 8.33
C ASP A 32 11.09 -29.55 9.61
N GLY A 33 10.48 -28.37 9.50
CA GLY A 33 10.31 -27.47 10.63
C GLY A 33 11.56 -26.69 11.01
N HIS A 34 12.63 -26.72 10.21
CA HIS A 34 13.76 -25.81 10.33
C HIS A 34 13.73 -24.79 9.20
N GLY A 35 13.88 -23.52 9.54
CA GLY A 35 13.86 -22.43 8.57
C GLY A 35 14.30 -21.13 9.20
N LEU A 36 14.66 -20.19 8.33
CA LEU A 36 15.13 -18.89 8.75
C LEU A 36 14.66 -17.78 7.81
N ASP A 37 14.38 -16.63 8.40
CA ASP A 37 14.12 -15.38 7.72
C ASP A 37 15.44 -14.65 7.47
N LEU A 38 15.76 -14.30 6.22
CA LEU A 38 16.91 -13.44 5.88
C LEU A 38 16.45 -12.12 5.32
N GLN A 39 17.20 -11.09 5.67
CA GLN A 39 16.92 -9.71 5.33
C GLN A 39 18.24 -9.05 5.02
N ILE A 40 18.30 -8.38 3.88
CA ILE A 40 19.56 -7.86 3.35
C ILE A 40 19.42 -6.38 3.07
N VAL A 41 20.31 -5.61 3.69
CA VAL A 41 20.38 -4.15 3.57
C VAL A 41 21.80 -3.78 3.17
N GLY A 42 22.01 -3.52 1.88
CA GLY A 42 23.35 -3.37 1.33
C GLY A 42 24.13 -4.68 1.41
N ASP A 43 25.28 -4.67 2.09
CA ASP A 43 26.08 -5.86 2.40
C ASP A 43 25.74 -6.47 3.77
N ARG A 44 24.87 -5.85 4.58
CA ARG A 44 24.49 -6.39 5.89
C ARG A 44 23.43 -7.48 5.75
N VAL A 45 23.63 -8.58 6.47
CA VAL A 45 22.68 -9.69 6.60
C VAL A 45 22.14 -9.69 8.01
N VAL A 46 20.82 -9.55 8.15
CA VAL A 46 20.11 -9.75 9.40
C VAL A 46 19.11 -10.87 9.18
N GLY A 47 18.90 -11.70 10.18
CA GLY A 47 17.93 -12.77 10.05
C GLY A 47 17.45 -13.29 11.38
N THR A 48 16.40 -14.08 11.33
CA THR A 48 15.87 -14.74 12.51
C THR A 48 15.62 -16.19 12.19
N PHE A 49 15.92 -17.07 13.14
CA PHE A 49 15.56 -18.47 12.98
C PHE A 49 15.20 -19.07 14.32
N PHE A 50 14.39 -20.11 14.27
CA PHE A 50 14.05 -20.91 15.42
C PHE A 50 14.67 -22.29 15.27
N SER A 51 15.04 -22.87 16.39
CA SER A 51 15.46 -24.26 16.48
C SER A 51 14.95 -24.85 17.78
N PHE A 52 15.28 -26.10 18.07
CA PHE A 52 14.86 -26.78 19.29
C PHE A 52 16.06 -27.00 20.20
N ALA A 53 15.92 -26.77 21.49
CA ALA A 53 16.88 -27.23 22.49
C ALA A 53 16.79 -28.75 22.67
N ASP A 54 17.71 -29.33 23.44
CA ASP A 54 17.75 -30.78 23.72
C ASP A 54 16.48 -31.30 24.42
N ASP A 55 15.76 -30.42 25.11
CA ASP A 55 14.49 -30.70 25.77
C ASP A 55 13.26 -30.53 24.85
N GLY A 56 13.50 -30.29 23.55
CA GLY A 56 12.47 -30.07 22.54
C GLY A 56 11.74 -28.73 22.65
N GLN A 57 12.15 -27.82 23.53
CA GLN A 57 11.59 -26.47 23.57
C GLN A 57 12.14 -25.63 22.41
N PRO A 58 11.30 -24.80 21.76
CA PRO A 58 11.80 -23.90 20.74
C PRO A 58 12.69 -22.82 21.35
N VAL A 59 13.77 -22.46 20.66
CA VAL A 59 14.69 -21.38 21.02
C VAL A 59 14.88 -20.46 19.83
N TRP A 60 14.92 -19.16 20.09
CA TRP A 60 15.08 -18.14 19.06
C TRP A 60 16.51 -17.63 18.97
N TYR A 61 16.90 -17.38 17.73
CA TYR A 61 18.22 -16.93 17.36
C TYR A 61 18.12 -15.76 16.38
N LEU A 62 18.88 -14.70 16.66
CA LEU A 62 19.12 -13.60 15.72
C LEU A 62 20.42 -13.87 14.97
N ILE A 63 20.40 -13.65 13.67
CA ILE A 63 21.57 -13.59 12.79
C ILE A 63 21.88 -12.12 12.53
N ASP A 64 23.14 -11.73 12.65
CA ASP A 64 23.67 -10.44 12.19
C ASP A 64 25.05 -10.65 11.58
N GLY A 65 25.34 -9.98 10.48
CA GLY A 65 26.62 -10.14 9.79
C GLY A 65 26.68 -9.40 8.47
N SER A 66 27.61 -9.80 7.62
CA SER A 66 27.81 -9.20 6.30
C SER A 66 27.99 -10.24 5.20
N TRP A 67 27.73 -9.82 3.97
CA TRP A 67 27.82 -10.61 2.75
C TRP A 67 28.94 -10.07 1.86
N SER A 68 29.80 -10.95 1.36
CA SER A 68 30.86 -10.60 0.41
C SER A 68 31.16 -11.75 -0.54
N GLY A 69 31.14 -11.49 -1.84
CA GLY A 69 31.28 -12.53 -2.85
C GLY A 69 30.13 -13.53 -2.73
N ASP A 70 30.44 -14.83 -2.67
CA ASP A 70 29.44 -15.90 -2.56
C ASP A 70 29.15 -16.34 -1.11
N SER A 71 29.65 -15.62 -0.11
CA SER A 71 29.56 -16.01 1.29
C SER A 71 29.23 -14.86 2.23
N GLY A 72 28.45 -15.16 3.26
CA GLY A 72 28.21 -14.29 4.40
C GLY A 72 28.93 -14.80 5.66
N ASN A 73 29.55 -13.87 6.38
CA ASN A 73 30.10 -14.10 7.72
C ASN A 73 29.10 -13.57 8.74
N LEU A 74 28.63 -14.45 9.61
CA LEU A 74 27.46 -14.24 10.45
C LEU A 74 27.80 -14.52 11.91
N ALA A 75 27.15 -13.79 12.81
CA ALA A 75 27.10 -14.07 14.23
C ALA A 75 25.67 -14.43 14.61
N ILE A 76 25.53 -15.42 15.48
CA ILE A 76 24.24 -15.87 16.00
C ILE A 76 24.12 -15.43 17.47
N SER A 77 22.99 -14.85 17.86
CA SER A 77 22.69 -14.50 19.25
C SER A 77 21.42 -15.22 19.71
N GLU A 78 21.52 -15.98 20.79
CA GLU A 78 20.36 -16.57 21.48
C GLU A 78 19.71 -15.53 22.37
N TYR A 79 18.38 -15.40 22.30
CA TYR A 79 17.64 -14.57 23.25
C TYR A 79 16.70 -15.40 24.10
N ARG A 80 16.53 -14.96 25.35
CA ARG A 80 15.56 -15.53 26.28
C ARG A 80 14.74 -14.42 26.92
N TYR A 81 13.50 -14.76 27.25
CA TYR A 81 12.67 -13.91 28.08
C TYR A 81 13.23 -13.86 29.50
N ASP A 82 13.49 -12.65 30.00
CA ASP A 82 13.91 -12.41 31.38
C ASP A 82 12.94 -11.39 32.01
N PRO A 83 11.98 -11.83 32.85
CA PRO A 83 11.02 -10.93 33.48
C PRO A 83 11.65 -9.95 34.48
N GLY A 84 12.91 -10.17 34.88
CA GLY A 84 13.66 -9.29 35.78
C GLY A 84 14.54 -8.26 35.08
N ALA A 85 14.68 -8.33 33.76
CA ALA A 85 15.52 -7.42 32.99
C ALA A 85 14.77 -6.16 32.53
N ASN A 86 15.49 -5.06 32.35
CA ASN A 86 14.94 -3.80 31.81
C ASN A 86 14.46 -3.93 30.34
N LEU A 87 14.82 -5.03 29.66
CA LEU A 87 14.31 -5.42 28.34
C LEU A 87 13.74 -6.83 28.49
N ALA A 88 12.54 -7.08 27.97
CA ALA A 88 11.84 -8.35 28.18
C ALA A 88 12.55 -9.54 27.52
N ALA A 89 13.39 -9.30 26.49
CA ALA A 89 14.29 -10.29 25.91
C ALA A 89 15.76 -9.87 26.09
N THR A 90 16.59 -10.77 26.60
CA THR A 90 18.03 -10.53 26.81
C THR A 90 18.87 -11.47 25.96
N VAL A 91 20.02 -10.99 25.49
CA VAL A 91 21.01 -11.85 24.81
C VAL A 91 21.56 -12.83 25.84
N PHE A 92 21.19 -14.10 25.71
CA PHE A 92 21.62 -15.17 26.61
C PHE A 92 23.00 -15.72 26.22
N ALA A 93 23.25 -15.89 24.92
CA ALA A 93 24.51 -16.41 24.40
C ALA A 93 24.81 -15.86 23.00
N ARG A 94 26.09 -15.86 22.61
CA ARG A 94 26.57 -15.48 21.28
C ARG A 94 27.44 -16.57 20.68
N PHE A 95 27.30 -16.79 19.38
CA PHE A 95 28.03 -17.78 18.60
C PHE A 95 28.62 -17.07 17.35
N PRO A 96 29.89 -16.63 17.41
CA PRO A 96 30.44 -15.68 16.43
C PRO A 96 30.93 -16.27 15.11
N ASP A 97 30.78 -17.58 14.88
CA ASP A 97 31.37 -18.29 13.73
C ASP A 97 30.31 -19.01 12.88
N ALA A 98 29.32 -18.27 12.37
CA ALA A 98 28.37 -18.79 11.41
C ALA A 98 28.72 -18.31 9.99
N SER A 99 28.47 -19.16 9.00
CA SER A 99 28.73 -18.87 7.59
C SER A 99 27.57 -19.31 6.72
N LEU A 100 27.19 -18.47 5.77
CA LEU A 100 26.17 -18.78 4.76
C LEU A 100 26.81 -18.68 3.38
N THR A 101 26.84 -19.77 2.62
CA THR A 101 27.55 -19.79 1.33
C THR A 101 26.61 -20.20 0.20
N ARG A 102 26.61 -19.47 -0.92
CA ARG A 102 25.86 -19.85 -2.12
C ARG A 102 26.39 -21.17 -2.68
N VAL A 103 25.50 -22.10 -2.95
CA VAL A 103 25.86 -23.41 -3.49
C VAL A 103 26.02 -23.33 -5.00
N SER A 104 27.22 -23.62 -5.50
CA SER A 104 27.56 -23.66 -6.93
C SER A 104 27.50 -25.08 -7.53
N ASP A 105 27.62 -26.13 -6.70
CA ASP A 105 27.52 -27.54 -7.08
C ASP A 105 26.31 -28.18 -6.38
N SER A 106 25.39 -28.77 -7.15
CA SER A 106 24.16 -29.38 -6.64
C SER A 106 24.42 -30.47 -5.60
N ASN A 107 25.60 -31.10 -5.59
CA ASN A 107 25.96 -32.14 -4.63
C ASN A 107 26.28 -31.62 -3.22
N ALA A 108 26.53 -30.32 -3.05
CA ALA A 108 26.86 -29.76 -1.73
C ALA A 108 25.65 -29.77 -0.77
N CYS A 109 24.44 -29.91 -1.30
CA CYS A 109 23.17 -29.71 -0.60
C CYS A 109 22.22 -30.92 -0.81
N GLY A 110 22.78 -32.13 -0.92
CA GLY A 110 22.04 -33.35 -1.28
C GLY A 110 22.01 -33.59 -2.79
N SER A 111 21.06 -34.39 -3.29
CA SER A 111 20.86 -34.60 -4.73
C SER A 111 19.83 -33.62 -5.31
N GLY A 112 20.19 -32.98 -6.42
CA GLY A 112 19.30 -32.10 -7.19
C GLY A 112 19.47 -30.60 -6.91
N GLY A 113 19.28 -29.77 -7.94
CA GLY A 113 19.36 -28.30 -7.85
C GLY A 113 18.19 -27.67 -7.10
N ALA A 114 18.17 -26.32 -7.06
CA ALA A 114 17.04 -25.56 -6.52
C ALA A 114 15.74 -25.88 -7.29
N ARG A 115 14.58 -25.79 -6.63
CA ARG A 115 13.27 -25.93 -7.29
C ARG A 115 13.12 -24.87 -8.39
N PRO A 116 12.35 -25.16 -9.45
CA PRO A 116 12.04 -24.15 -10.48
C PRO A 116 11.52 -22.85 -9.86
N GLY A 117 12.17 -21.72 -10.16
CA GLY A 117 11.82 -20.40 -9.62
C GLY A 117 12.52 -20.00 -8.31
N ALA A 118 13.19 -20.93 -7.62
CA ALA A 118 14.07 -20.59 -6.50
C ALA A 118 15.39 -20.01 -7.03
N ALA A 119 15.87 -18.89 -6.46
CA ALA A 119 17.08 -18.20 -6.93
C ALA A 119 18.32 -19.09 -6.87
N SER A 120 18.61 -19.66 -5.70
CA SER A 120 19.79 -20.46 -5.41
C SER A 120 19.62 -21.23 -4.11
N LEU A 121 20.41 -22.28 -3.91
CA LEU A 121 20.58 -22.98 -2.64
C LEU A 121 21.72 -22.32 -1.83
N TYR A 122 21.64 -22.41 -0.51
CA TYR A 122 22.67 -21.91 0.40
C TYR A 122 23.06 -22.97 1.43
N ASP A 123 24.36 -23.11 1.67
CA ASP A 123 24.95 -23.95 2.71
C ASP A 123 25.15 -23.08 3.97
N PHE A 124 24.33 -23.31 4.99
CA PHE A 124 24.42 -22.58 6.26
C PHE A 124 25.10 -23.44 7.31
N ARG A 125 26.28 -23.01 7.76
CA ARG A 125 27.10 -23.70 8.77
C ARG A 125 27.23 -22.83 10.00
N PHE A 126 27.03 -23.42 11.16
CA PHE A 126 27.10 -22.69 12.43
C PHE A 126 27.32 -23.66 13.60
N ALA A 127 27.61 -23.13 14.78
CA ALA A 127 27.69 -23.93 16.00
C ALA A 127 26.93 -23.30 17.15
N ILE A 128 26.21 -24.09 17.94
CA ILE A 128 25.49 -23.64 19.13
C ILE A 128 25.82 -24.58 20.28
N GLY A 129 26.28 -24.04 21.41
CA GLY A 129 26.62 -24.87 22.57
C GLY A 129 27.72 -25.92 22.32
N GLY A 130 28.61 -25.69 21.34
CA GLY A 130 29.67 -26.63 20.94
C GLY A 130 29.24 -27.68 19.90
N GLU A 131 27.98 -27.68 19.50
CA GLU A 131 27.43 -28.57 18.47
C GLU A 131 27.58 -27.94 17.08
N ALA A 132 28.27 -28.60 16.16
CA ALA A 132 28.44 -28.13 14.78
C ALA A 132 27.26 -28.56 13.89
N LEU A 133 26.68 -27.62 13.16
CA LEU A 133 25.45 -27.77 12.40
C LEU A 133 25.61 -27.31 10.96
N ARG A 134 24.83 -27.93 10.08
CA ARG A 134 24.79 -27.65 8.65
C ARG A 134 23.38 -27.80 8.12
N TRP A 135 22.83 -26.73 7.55
CA TRP A 135 21.49 -26.67 6.94
C TRP A 135 21.60 -26.38 5.44
N CYS A 136 20.80 -27.09 4.65
CA CYS A 136 20.68 -26.82 3.23
C CYS A 136 19.46 -25.94 2.95
N LEU A 137 19.70 -24.64 2.81
CA LEU A 137 18.64 -23.66 2.74
C LEU A 137 18.15 -23.43 1.32
N GLU A 138 16.83 -23.44 1.17
CA GLU A 138 16.14 -23.10 -0.06
C GLU A 138 15.06 -22.04 0.18
N PRO A 139 14.94 -21.00 -0.67
CA PRO A 139 13.91 -19.99 -0.51
C PRO A 139 12.52 -20.60 -0.76
N ILE A 140 11.56 -20.25 0.10
CA ILE A 140 10.14 -20.63 -0.04
C ILE A 140 9.49 -19.77 -1.14
N VAL A 141 9.89 -18.50 -1.23
CA VAL A 141 9.36 -17.52 -2.19
C VAL A 141 10.23 -17.50 -3.45
N PRO A 142 9.65 -17.48 -4.67
CA PRO A 142 10.41 -17.32 -5.89
C PRO A 142 11.22 -16.02 -5.90
N ALA A 143 12.41 -16.04 -6.51
CA ALA A 143 13.34 -14.92 -6.52
C ALA A 143 12.82 -13.63 -7.19
N THR A 144 11.76 -13.76 -7.99
CA THR A 144 11.22 -12.71 -8.85
C THR A 144 9.93 -12.09 -8.33
N THR A 145 9.39 -12.55 -7.20
CA THR A 145 8.12 -12.04 -6.67
C THR A 145 8.36 -10.83 -5.79
N ALA A 146 7.94 -9.65 -6.29
CA ALA A 146 7.87 -8.44 -5.49
C ALA A 146 6.93 -8.66 -4.28
N PRO A 147 7.21 -8.03 -3.13
CA PRO A 147 6.30 -8.09 -2.00
C PRO A 147 4.94 -7.47 -2.40
N GLU A 148 3.87 -8.26 -2.32
CA GLU A 148 2.51 -7.78 -2.63
C GLU A 148 1.91 -6.93 -1.47
N SER A 149 2.63 -6.79 -0.37
CA SER A 149 2.21 -6.09 0.85
C SER A 149 3.41 -5.46 1.55
N ALA A 150 3.24 -4.25 2.10
CA ALA A 150 4.23 -3.64 3.01
C ALA A 150 4.23 -4.24 4.42
N LEU A 151 3.40 -5.26 4.70
CA LEU A 151 3.63 -6.13 5.85
C LEU A 151 4.70 -7.20 5.57
N SER A 152 5.18 -7.31 4.33
CA SER A 152 6.26 -8.25 4.01
C SER A 152 7.54 -7.87 4.73
N GLY A 153 7.94 -8.68 5.71
CA GLY A 153 9.04 -8.40 6.63
C GLY A 153 8.81 -8.96 8.02
N SER A 154 9.72 -8.60 8.93
CA SER A 154 9.70 -9.01 10.33
C SER A 154 9.42 -7.82 11.24
N TRP A 155 8.45 -8.03 12.12
CA TRP A 155 7.86 -7.04 13.00
C TRP A 155 7.82 -7.56 14.43
N PHE A 156 7.84 -6.67 15.42
CA PHE A 156 7.65 -7.02 16.82
C PHE A 156 6.79 -5.97 17.53
N GLY A 157 6.29 -6.31 18.72
CA GLY A 157 5.42 -5.45 19.52
C GLY A 157 6.07 -4.17 20.08
N GLY A 158 7.33 -3.91 19.75
CA GLY A 158 8.10 -2.79 20.32
C GLY A 158 8.68 -3.11 21.70
N ASN A 159 9.44 -2.17 22.26
CA ASN A 159 10.18 -2.40 23.52
C ASN A 159 9.25 -2.68 24.71
N ASP A 160 8.12 -1.97 24.77
CA ASP A 160 7.12 -2.07 25.84
C ASP A 160 6.29 -3.37 25.77
N ASP A 161 6.37 -4.11 24.66
CA ASP A 161 5.63 -5.35 24.42
C ASP A 161 6.46 -6.34 23.58
N SER A 162 7.72 -6.54 23.98
CA SER A 162 8.74 -7.31 23.25
C SER A 162 8.58 -8.84 23.39
N GLY A 163 7.45 -9.31 23.93
CA GLY A 163 7.15 -10.73 24.15
C GLY A 163 6.65 -11.49 22.92
N TRP A 164 6.56 -10.84 21.76
CA TRP A 164 6.05 -11.44 20.54
C TRP A 164 6.46 -10.68 19.28
N GLY A 165 6.24 -11.31 18.14
CA GLY A 165 6.34 -10.64 16.85
C GLY A 165 5.85 -11.51 15.71
N LEU A 166 5.79 -10.86 14.55
CA LEU A 166 5.15 -11.37 13.35
C LEU A 166 6.13 -11.24 12.19
N ILE A 167 6.34 -12.35 11.50
CA ILE A 167 7.00 -12.39 10.21
C ILE A 167 5.91 -12.67 9.19
N GLY A 168 5.69 -11.77 8.26
CA GLY A 168 4.69 -11.92 7.20
C GLY A 168 5.36 -11.85 5.84
N TYR A 169 4.97 -12.74 4.93
CA TYR A 169 5.36 -12.66 3.52
C TYR A 169 4.14 -12.86 2.63
N PHE A 170 3.84 -11.88 1.79
CA PHE A 170 2.69 -11.89 0.89
C PHE A 170 3.19 -12.01 -0.55
N PHE A 171 2.80 -13.09 -1.23
CA PHE A 171 3.26 -13.42 -2.57
C PHE A 171 2.15 -14.10 -3.39
N GLY A 172 2.17 -13.91 -4.70
CA GLY A 172 1.19 -14.49 -5.62
C GLY A 172 0.98 -13.61 -6.85
N GLU A 173 -0.03 -13.97 -7.65
CA GLU A 173 -0.51 -13.16 -8.78
C GLU A 173 -1.92 -12.61 -8.49
N ALA A 174 -2.40 -11.72 -9.37
CA ALA A 174 -3.75 -11.15 -9.30
C ALA A 174 -4.81 -12.25 -9.13
N GLY A 175 -5.50 -12.24 -7.98
CA GLY A 175 -6.53 -13.22 -7.62
C GLY A 175 -6.07 -14.40 -6.75
N ALA A 176 -4.77 -14.59 -6.50
CA ALA A 176 -4.24 -15.75 -5.75
C ALA A 176 -3.07 -15.42 -4.80
N THR A 177 -3.13 -14.28 -4.08
CA THR A 177 -2.14 -13.94 -3.04
C THR A 177 -2.22 -14.95 -1.92
N ARG A 178 -1.08 -15.54 -1.59
CA ARG A 178 -0.88 -16.35 -0.40
C ARG A 178 -0.02 -15.54 0.57
N ALA A 179 -0.39 -15.60 1.83
CA ALA A 179 0.48 -15.15 2.88
C ALA A 179 1.12 -16.36 3.55
N PHE A 180 2.38 -16.22 3.93
CA PHE A 180 3.04 -17.07 4.90
C PHE A 180 3.31 -16.22 6.13
N HIS A 181 2.82 -16.66 7.29
CA HIS A 181 3.03 -15.99 8.55
C HIS A 181 3.78 -16.90 9.51
N THR A 182 4.75 -16.33 10.22
CA THR A 182 5.29 -16.91 11.45
C THR A 182 4.97 -15.96 12.59
N LEU A 183 4.30 -16.46 13.61
CA LEU A 183 4.01 -15.74 14.85
C LEU A 183 4.84 -16.38 15.95
N TYR A 184 5.59 -15.57 16.68
CA TYR A 184 6.26 -16.02 17.90
C TYR A 184 5.68 -15.28 19.10
N VAL A 185 5.47 -15.99 20.20
CA VAL A 185 4.92 -15.44 21.45
C VAL A 185 5.55 -16.17 22.64
N TYR A 186 5.73 -15.50 23.77
CA TYR A 186 5.87 -16.18 25.06
C TYR A 186 4.48 -16.44 25.66
N ASP A 187 4.22 -17.67 26.11
CA ASP A 187 2.95 -18.02 26.76
C ASP A 187 2.85 -17.47 28.19
N ALA A 188 1.71 -17.70 28.85
CA ALA A 188 1.46 -17.23 30.21
C ALA A 188 2.46 -17.78 31.25
N GLU A 189 3.12 -18.90 30.93
CA GLU A 189 4.18 -19.50 31.74
C GLU A 189 5.60 -19.02 31.35
N GLY A 190 5.71 -18.06 30.43
CA GLY A 190 6.97 -17.50 29.94
C GLY A 190 7.74 -18.43 29.01
N LYS A 191 7.10 -19.46 28.45
CA LYS A 191 7.74 -20.38 27.50
C LYS A 191 7.59 -19.87 26.08
N PRO A 192 8.66 -19.91 25.26
CA PRO A 192 8.56 -19.53 23.86
C PRO A 192 7.66 -20.49 23.11
N ARG A 193 6.80 -19.92 22.26
CA ARG A 193 5.92 -20.62 21.32
C ARG A 193 6.06 -19.97 19.96
N TRP A 194 5.93 -20.77 18.93
CA TRP A 194 5.84 -20.25 17.58
C TRP A 194 4.83 -21.04 16.77
N ALA A 195 4.06 -20.34 15.97
CA ALA A 195 3.13 -20.93 15.05
C ALA A 195 3.36 -20.38 13.66
N TYR A 196 2.99 -21.16 12.65
CA TYR A 196 3.02 -20.72 11.27
C TYR A 196 1.66 -20.91 10.62
N ALA A 197 1.35 -20.06 9.66
CA ALA A 197 0.14 -20.15 8.87
C ALA A 197 0.47 -19.89 7.40
N SER A 198 -0.25 -20.56 6.51
CA SER A 198 -0.21 -20.24 5.08
C SER A 198 -1.62 -20.26 4.52
N ASP A 199 -2.12 -19.08 4.19
CA ASP A 199 -3.52 -18.90 3.81
C ASP A 199 -3.62 -17.95 2.60
N PRO A 200 -4.62 -18.15 1.73
CA PRO A 200 -4.97 -17.15 0.74
C PRO A 200 -5.45 -15.86 1.45
N VAL A 201 -4.98 -14.70 0.99
CA VAL A 201 -5.36 -13.40 1.57
C VAL A 201 -5.98 -12.51 0.49
N SER A 202 -7.18 -12.01 0.78
CA SER A 202 -7.93 -11.11 -0.10
C SER A 202 -8.31 -9.77 0.53
N ALA A 203 -8.06 -9.58 1.84
CA ALA A 203 -8.49 -8.42 2.60
C ALA A 203 -7.46 -7.99 3.67
N THR A 204 -7.68 -6.82 4.28
CA THR A 204 -6.87 -6.27 5.38
C THR A 204 -7.08 -6.95 6.72
N ALA A 205 -8.23 -7.62 6.88
CA ALA A 205 -8.50 -8.55 7.96
C ALA A 205 -8.39 -9.97 7.41
N PHE A 206 -7.61 -10.80 8.10
CA PHE A 206 -7.45 -12.20 7.74
C PHE A 206 -7.33 -13.03 9.02
N ALA A 207 -7.75 -14.29 8.92
CA ALA A 207 -7.79 -15.19 10.07
C ALA A 207 -6.94 -16.44 9.79
N PRO A 208 -5.60 -16.33 9.84
CA PRO A 208 -4.75 -17.44 9.46
C PRO A 208 -4.97 -18.64 10.37
N GLN A 209 -4.96 -19.83 9.79
CA GLN A 209 -5.00 -21.07 10.56
C GLN A 209 -3.58 -21.42 10.98
N PHE A 210 -3.16 -20.81 12.09
CA PHE A 210 -1.84 -21.06 12.66
C PHE A 210 -1.73 -22.49 13.18
N ARG A 211 -0.55 -23.06 13.02
CA ARG A 211 -0.16 -24.39 13.50
C ARG A 211 1.11 -24.27 14.31
N PHE A 212 1.09 -24.82 15.51
CA PHE A 212 2.29 -24.93 16.32
C PHE A 212 3.03 -26.20 15.94
N ALA A 213 4.29 -26.05 15.54
CA ALA A 213 5.13 -27.19 15.23
C ALA A 213 5.91 -27.67 16.46
N ARG A 214 6.01 -28.99 16.62
CA ARG A 214 6.84 -29.66 17.62
C ARG A 214 7.98 -30.37 16.91
N GLY A 215 9.21 -29.93 17.19
CA GLY A 215 10.44 -30.62 16.81
C GLY A 215 11.02 -31.39 17.99
N TYR A 216 11.90 -32.35 17.69
CA TYR A 216 12.42 -33.30 18.67
C TYR A 216 13.81 -32.91 19.21
N CYS A 217 14.74 -32.41 18.39
CA CYS A 217 16.00 -31.74 18.81
C CYS A 217 16.77 -31.15 17.62
N ARG A 218 17.81 -30.33 17.87
CA ARG A 218 18.62 -29.63 16.85
C ARG A 218 19.49 -30.54 15.96
N SER A 219 20.10 -31.57 16.55
CA SER A 219 21.02 -32.53 15.89
C SER A 219 20.34 -33.78 15.35
N CYS A 220 19.07 -33.98 15.72
CA CYS A 220 18.39 -35.24 15.51
C CYS A 220 18.28 -35.56 14.02
N ALA A 221 18.18 -36.85 13.70
CA ALA A 221 17.77 -37.28 12.38
C ALA A 221 16.40 -36.67 12.02
N SER A 222 16.21 -36.34 10.74
CA SER A 222 14.97 -35.74 10.25
C SER A 222 13.76 -36.60 10.64
N GLN A 223 12.74 -35.95 11.20
CA GLN A 223 11.48 -36.56 11.64
C GLN A 223 10.34 -35.75 11.02
N PRO A 224 9.22 -36.38 10.64
CA PRO A 224 8.05 -35.67 10.17
C PRO A 224 7.58 -34.62 11.18
N LEU A 225 7.28 -33.42 10.70
CA LEU A 225 6.80 -32.33 11.53
C LEU A 225 5.48 -32.71 12.21
N VAL A 226 5.45 -32.71 13.55
CA VAL A 226 4.21 -32.88 14.29
C VAL A 226 3.62 -31.50 14.54
N VAL A 227 2.41 -31.26 14.03
CA VAL A 227 1.69 -30.00 14.19
C VAL A 227 0.46 -30.20 15.07
N ALA A 228 0.15 -29.18 15.87
CA ALA A 228 -1.15 -29.04 16.51
C ALA A 228 -1.77 -27.70 16.13
N ASP A 229 -3.08 -27.69 15.97
CA ASP A 229 -3.82 -26.47 15.64
C ASP A 229 -3.61 -25.41 16.71
N ALA A 230 -3.29 -24.19 16.29
CA ALA A 230 -2.98 -23.12 17.21
C ALA A 230 -4.20 -22.46 17.82
N GLY A 231 -5.41 -22.76 17.35
CA GLY A 231 -6.60 -21.95 17.63
C GLY A 231 -6.75 -20.81 16.59
N PRO A 232 -7.91 -20.14 16.54
CA PRO A 232 -8.14 -19.05 15.60
C PRO A 232 -7.25 -17.85 15.95
N VAL A 233 -6.54 -17.34 14.96
CA VAL A 233 -5.88 -16.03 15.04
C VAL A 233 -6.60 -15.08 14.11
N SER A 234 -6.99 -13.91 14.61
CA SER A 234 -7.45 -12.79 13.80
C SER A 234 -6.36 -11.74 13.75
N LEU A 235 -5.96 -11.35 12.55
CA LEU A 235 -5.04 -10.26 12.31
C LEU A 235 -5.70 -9.26 11.36
N GLN A 236 -5.81 -8.01 11.81
CA GLN A 236 -6.38 -6.92 11.05
C GLN A 236 -5.44 -5.71 11.05
N LEU A 237 -5.23 -5.09 9.89
CA LEU A 237 -4.59 -3.77 9.83
C LEU A 237 -5.56 -2.69 10.31
N VAL A 238 -5.13 -1.87 11.28
CA VAL A 238 -5.95 -0.79 11.87
C VAL A 238 -5.68 0.55 11.18
N THR A 239 -4.41 0.87 10.90
CA THR A 239 -4.03 2.05 10.13
C THR A 239 -3.05 1.64 9.04
N PRO A 240 -3.33 1.91 7.75
CA PRO A 240 -2.35 1.63 6.73
C PRO A 240 -1.41 2.84 6.60
N ARG A 241 -0.10 2.57 6.67
CA ARG A 241 1.01 3.13 5.88
C ARG A 241 1.03 4.65 5.60
N ASN A 242 0.80 5.50 6.59
CA ASN A 242 1.18 6.93 6.46
C ASN A 242 2.67 7.14 6.63
N ASP A 243 3.29 6.27 7.41
CA ASP A 243 4.72 6.07 7.45
C ASP A 243 4.96 4.56 7.37
N VAL A 244 6.09 4.18 6.79
CA VAL A 244 6.42 2.76 6.57
C VAL A 244 6.67 2.02 7.90
N ASP A 245 6.84 2.76 9.01
CA ASP A 245 7.39 2.32 10.30
C ASP A 245 6.35 2.36 11.47
N SER A 246 5.07 2.59 11.16
CA SER A 246 3.98 2.78 12.13
C SER A 246 2.76 1.91 11.83
N ASN A 247 2.96 0.73 11.24
CA ASN A 247 1.85 -0.19 11.04
C ASN A 247 1.16 -0.49 12.39
N ARG A 248 -0.16 -0.31 12.44
CA ARG A 248 -0.97 -0.67 13.61
C ARG A 248 -1.85 -1.86 13.28
N ILE A 249 -1.90 -2.82 14.19
CA ILE A 249 -2.65 -4.06 14.01
C ILE A 249 -3.60 -4.33 15.17
N ASP A 250 -4.71 -4.98 14.86
CA ASP A 250 -5.52 -5.73 15.81
C ASP A 250 -5.12 -7.19 15.66
N LEU A 251 -4.51 -7.76 16.69
CA LEU A 251 -4.11 -9.16 16.73
C LEU A 251 -4.78 -9.85 17.92
N GLN A 252 -5.57 -10.86 17.63
CA GLN A 252 -6.17 -11.74 18.62
C GLN A 252 -5.79 -13.19 18.29
N MET A 253 -5.22 -13.90 19.26
CA MET A 253 -4.89 -15.32 19.17
C MET A 253 -5.36 -16.02 20.44
N GLU A 254 -5.99 -17.17 20.27
CA GLU A 254 -6.14 -18.15 21.35
C GLU A 254 -5.09 -19.23 21.16
N TYR A 255 -4.55 -19.83 22.22
CA TYR A 255 -3.59 -20.94 22.10
C TYR A 255 -3.91 -22.08 23.08
N PRO A 256 -3.68 -23.35 22.68
CA PRO A 256 -4.16 -24.52 23.43
C PRO A 256 -3.14 -25.12 24.41
N TYR A 257 -1.98 -24.50 24.61
CA TYR A 257 -0.92 -25.03 25.48
C TYR A 257 -0.90 -24.40 26.88
N GLY A 258 -0.29 -25.10 27.83
CA GLY A 258 -0.21 -24.65 29.22
C GLY A 258 -1.58 -24.69 29.89
N ALA A 259 -1.92 -23.66 30.66
CA ALA A 259 -3.28 -23.44 31.18
C ALA A 259 -4.31 -23.04 30.11
N GLY A 260 -3.89 -22.88 28.85
CA GLY A 260 -4.67 -22.21 27.81
C GLY A 260 -4.66 -20.69 28.01
N GLY A 261 -4.70 -19.93 26.92
CA GLY A 261 -4.61 -18.48 27.01
C GLY A 261 -5.13 -17.72 25.79
N ARG A 262 -5.37 -16.42 25.99
CA ARG A 262 -5.76 -15.48 24.96
C ARG A 262 -4.77 -14.33 24.89
N PHE A 263 -4.21 -14.14 23.71
CA PHE A 263 -3.30 -13.07 23.35
C PHE A 263 -4.07 -12.02 22.54
N VAL A 264 -4.28 -10.83 23.10
CA VAL A 264 -5.00 -9.73 22.42
C VAL A 264 -4.13 -8.48 22.43
N ARG A 265 -4.00 -7.86 21.27
CA ARG A 265 -3.33 -6.58 21.03
C ARG A 265 -4.22 -5.76 20.12
N ALA A 266 -4.96 -4.84 20.72
CA ALA A 266 -5.85 -3.94 20.00
C ALA A 266 -5.10 -2.66 19.64
N ASP A 267 -5.17 -2.26 18.38
CA ASP A 267 -4.56 -1.08 17.80
C ASP A 267 -3.07 -0.93 18.19
N HIS A 268 -2.33 -2.02 18.09
CA HIS A 268 -0.96 -2.10 18.56
C HIS A 268 0.05 -1.72 17.48
N ARG A 269 1.01 -0.86 17.81
CA ARG A 269 2.07 -0.47 16.89
C ARG A 269 3.07 -1.61 16.72
N LEU A 270 3.34 -1.95 15.47
CA LEU A 270 4.46 -2.81 15.10
C LEU A 270 5.71 -1.96 14.91
N GLU A 271 6.81 -2.40 15.49
CA GLU A 271 8.15 -1.90 15.17
C GLU A 271 8.81 -2.83 14.15
N ILE A 272 9.52 -2.25 13.20
CA ILE A 272 10.24 -2.99 12.15
C ILE A 272 11.53 -3.54 12.75
N LEU A 273 11.71 -4.86 12.63
CA LEU A 273 13.05 -5.45 12.72
C LEU A 273 13.73 -5.38 11.35
N THR A 274 13.01 -5.76 10.31
CA THR A 274 13.51 -5.83 8.94
C THR A 274 12.36 -5.78 7.92
N ARG A 275 12.57 -5.20 6.73
CA ARG A 275 11.57 -5.21 5.63
C ARG A 275 12.22 -5.57 4.30
N SER A 276 11.46 -6.23 3.43
CA SER A 276 11.85 -6.33 2.02
C SER A 276 11.76 -4.92 1.40
N PRO A 277 12.78 -4.46 0.64
CA PRO A 277 12.67 -3.20 -0.07
C PRO A 277 11.47 -3.27 -1.04
N PRO A 278 10.63 -2.23 -1.12
CA PRO A 278 9.60 -2.18 -2.15
C PRO A 278 10.28 -2.17 -3.52
N PRO A 279 9.62 -2.70 -4.57
CA PRO A 279 10.17 -2.61 -5.92
C PRO A 279 10.35 -1.14 -6.33
N GLU A 280 11.19 -0.91 -7.34
CA GLU A 280 11.36 0.43 -7.92
C GLU A 280 9.99 1.01 -8.29
N SER A 281 9.85 2.33 -8.07
CA SER A 281 8.63 3.08 -8.41
C SER A 281 7.37 2.79 -7.58
N VAL A 282 7.50 2.40 -6.31
CA VAL A 282 6.36 2.21 -5.38
C VAL A 282 6.29 3.26 -4.28
N ALA A 283 5.10 3.84 -4.08
CA ALA A 283 4.77 4.75 -2.98
C ALA A 283 3.91 4.05 -1.92
N ALA A 284 4.22 4.26 -0.64
CA ALA A 284 3.44 3.77 0.51
C ALA A 284 2.40 4.80 0.94
N THR A 285 1.14 4.59 0.56
CA THR A 285 0.02 5.48 0.91
C THR A 285 -0.78 4.93 2.09
N ARG A 286 -1.55 5.79 2.75
CA ARG A 286 -2.53 5.44 3.77
C ARG A 286 -3.47 4.35 3.33
N GLU A 287 -3.76 4.22 2.05
CA GLU A 287 -4.68 3.22 1.54
C GLU A 287 -3.97 1.95 1.08
N GLY A 288 -2.64 1.86 1.14
CA GLY A 288 -1.85 0.71 0.66
C GLY A 288 -0.67 1.11 -0.24
N LEU A 289 0.04 0.12 -0.80
CA LEU A 289 1.14 0.42 -1.75
C LEU A 289 0.56 0.77 -3.13
N VAL A 290 1.20 1.70 -3.81
CA VAL A 290 0.87 2.12 -5.17
C VAL A 290 2.12 2.00 -6.02
N ALA A 291 2.08 1.19 -7.07
CA ALA A 291 3.16 1.04 -8.04
C ALA A 291 2.91 1.92 -9.27
N GLY A 292 3.90 2.72 -9.63
CA GLY A 292 3.88 3.62 -10.77
C GLY A 292 4.72 3.10 -11.95
N GLU A 293 4.79 3.92 -12.99
CA GLU A 293 5.56 3.70 -14.20
C GLU A 293 6.71 4.72 -14.28
N THR A 294 7.96 4.24 -14.38
CA THR A 294 9.11 5.10 -14.64
C THR A 294 9.09 5.55 -16.10
N LEU A 295 9.12 6.86 -16.33
CA LEU A 295 9.14 7.47 -17.65
C LEU A 295 10.58 7.49 -18.20
N ALA A 296 10.70 7.67 -19.52
CA ALA A 296 12.00 7.72 -20.19
C ALA A 296 12.90 8.89 -19.70
N SER A 297 12.31 9.95 -19.15
CA SER A 297 13.03 11.07 -18.55
C SER A 297 13.61 10.74 -17.16
N GLY A 298 13.18 9.64 -16.53
CA GLY A 298 13.57 9.24 -15.18
C GLY A 298 12.54 9.62 -14.10
N SER A 299 11.59 10.50 -14.39
CA SER A 299 10.46 10.78 -13.48
C SER A 299 9.50 9.59 -13.40
N THR A 300 8.64 9.55 -12.39
CA THR A 300 7.65 8.47 -12.21
C THR A 300 6.23 9.00 -12.27
N ARG A 301 5.36 8.26 -12.94
CA ARG A 301 3.93 8.56 -13.07
C ARG A 301 3.08 7.49 -12.40
N PHE A 302 2.01 7.94 -11.75
CA PHE A 302 0.98 7.12 -11.14
C PHE A 302 -0.39 7.59 -11.62
N MET A 303 -1.20 6.68 -12.14
CA MET A 303 -2.49 6.96 -12.76
C MET A 303 -3.63 6.24 -12.03
N GLY A 304 -4.76 6.92 -11.88
CA GLY A 304 -6.01 6.29 -11.41
C GLY A 304 -6.00 5.87 -9.94
N ILE A 305 -5.35 6.63 -9.06
CA ILE A 305 -5.34 6.35 -7.62
C ILE A 305 -6.67 6.81 -7.01
N PRO A 306 -7.49 5.92 -6.41
CA PRO A 306 -8.69 6.35 -5.69
C PRO A 306 -8.29 7.10 -4.42
N TYR A 307 -8.81 8.31 -4.23
CA TYR A 307 -8.53 9.11 -3.02
C TYR A 307 -9.67 9.04 -1.98
N VAL A 308 -10.84 8.51 -2.38
CA VAL A 308 -12.04 8.28 -1.55
C VAL A 308 -12.76 7.01 -2.02
N ALA A 309 -13.74 6.55 -1.25
CA ALA A 309 -14.62 5.46 -1.68
C ALA A 309 -15.47 5.89 -2.90
N PRO A 310 -15.78 4.97 -3.82
CA PRO A 310 -16.64 5.25 -4.97
C PRO A 310 -18.01 5.81 -4.53
N PRO A 311 -18.49 6.94 -5.08
CA PRO A 311 -19.72 7.60 -4.64
C PRO A 311 -20.99 6.93 -5.20
N LEU A 312 -21.05 5.61 -5.12
CA LEU A 312 -22.09 4.77 -5.72
C LEU A 312 -23.28 4.55 -4.77
N ALA A 313 -24.45 4.27 -5.35
CA ALA A 313 -25.66 3.88 -4.63
C ALA A 313 -25.99 4.83 -3.44
N ALA A 314 -25.91 4.35 -2.20
CA ALA A 314 -26.19 5.13 -1.00
C ALA A 314 -25.19 6.28 -0.76
N LEU A 315 -24.00 6.23 -1.37
CA LEU A 315 -23.00 7.31 -1.34
C LEU A 315 -23.23 8.38 -2.40
N ARG A 316 -24.19 8.17 -3.33
CA ARG A 316 -24.61 9.22 -4.26
C ARG A 316 -25.25 10.37 -3.46
N TRP A 317 -24.77 11.58 -3.74
CA TRP A 317 -25.08 12.80 -2.98
C TRP A 317 -24.78 12.70 -1.48
N ARG A 318 -23.65 12.07 -1.14
CA ARG A 318 -23.01 12.18 0.17
C ARG A 318 -21.64 12.85 0.08
N ALA A 319 -21.17 13.36 1.21
CA ALA A 319 -19.77 13.75 1.36
C ALA A 319 -18.85 12.55 1.04
N PRO A 320 -17.66 12.80 0.47
CA PRO A 320 -16.72 11.73 0.14
C PRO A 320 -16.36 10.92 1.38
N GLN A 321 -16.45 9.60 1.29
CA GLN A 321 -16.07 8.71 2.38
C GLN A 321 -14.62 8.24 2.19
N PRO A 322 -13.89 7.91 3.26
CA PRO A 322 -12.53 7.39 3.16
C PRO A 322 -12.44 6.19 2.21
N ALA A 323 -11.41 6.15 1.37
CA ALA A 323 -11.13 4.98 0.54
C ALA A 323 -10.82 3.75 1.43
N PRO A 324 -11.24 2.54 1.02
CA PRO A 324 -10.91 1.34 1.76
C PRO A 324 -9.40 1.08 1.71
N ALA A 325 -8.85 0.61 2.82
CA ALA A 325 -7.48 0.15 2.88
C ALA A 325 -7.28 -1.07 1.96
N ARG A 326 -6.13 -1.13 1.28
CA ARG A 326 -5.73 -2.18 0.34
C ARG A 326 -4.53 -2.93 0.90
N THR A 327 -4.61 -4.25 0.90
CA THR A 327 -3.44 -5.10 1.19
C THR A 327 -2.55 -5.26 -0.01
N ARG A 328 -3.16 -5.41 -1.19
CA ARG A 328 -2.47 -5.55 -2.47
C ARG A 328 -1.93 -4.21 -2.96
N VAL A 329 -0.80 -4.28 -3.66
CA VAL A 329 -0.26 -3.15 -4.43
C VAL A 329 -1.27 -2.76 -5.51
N LEU A 330 -1.61 -1.48 -5.60
CA LEU A 330 -2.34 -0.93 -6.74
C LEU A 330 -1.34 -0.63 -7.86
N THR A 331 -1.48 -1.30 -9.00
CA THR A 331 -0.77 -0.92 -10.22
C THR A 331 -1.44 0.32 -10.81
N ALA A 332 -0.83 1.48 -10.60
CA ALA A 332 -1.31 2.79 -11.02
C ALA A 332 -0.68 3.19 -12.36
N ASN A 333 -0.88 2.37 -13.39
CA ASN A 333 -0.44 2.66 -14.77
C ASN A 333 -1.61 2.69 -15.77
N VAL A 334 -2.84 2.54 -15.28
CA VAL A 334 -4.06 2.57 -16.09
C VAL A 334 -4.79 3.87 -15.87
N ILE A 335 -5.19 4.52 -16.97
CA ILE A 335 -6.01 5.72 -16.93
C ILE A 335 -7.42 5.35 -16.42
N GLY A 336 -7.84 6.01 -15.35
CA GLY A 336 -9.19 5.89 -14.77
C GLY A 336 -10.29 6.47 -15.66
N PRO A 337 -11.57 6.29 -15.30
CA PRO A 337 -12.67 6.94 -16.01
C PRO A 337 -12.77 8.43 -15.64
N GLY A 338 -13.29 9.25 -16.56
CA GLY A 338 -13.78 10.58 -16.21
C GLY A 338 -15.12 10.51 -15.47
N CYS A 339 -15.47 11.55 -14.73
CA CYS A 339 -16.78 11.63 -14.10
C CYS A 339 -17.91 11.75 -15.13
N PRO A 340 -19.15 11.34 -14.78
CA PRO A 340 -20.27 11.34 -15.70
C PRO A 340 -20.56 12.75 -16.24
N GLN A 341 -20.61 12.85 -17.56
CA GLN A 341 -20.81 14.09 -18.32
C GLN A 341 -21.21 13.73 -19.75
N ASN A 342 -21.84 14.66 -20.47
CA ASN A 342 -22.14 14.47 -21.89
C ASN A 342 -20.86 14.30 -22.72
N ALA A 343 -20.98 13.66 -23.88
CA ALA A 343 -19.80 13.50 -24.75
C ALA A 343 -19.38 14.89 -25.23
N VAL A 344 -18.13 15.24 -25.02
CA VAL A 344 -17.57 16.46 -25.58
C VAL A 344 -17.34 16.19 -27.06
N SER A 345 -18.16 16.76 -27.94
CA SER A 345 -17.94 16.71 -29.40
C SER A 345 -17.60 18.09 -29.94
N ASP A 346 -16.52 18.15 -30.71
CA ASP A 346 -16.06 19.21 -31.61
C ASP A 346 -16.08 20.65 -31.08
N GLY A 347 -14.93 21.07 -30.55
CA GLY A 347 -14.62 22.45 -30.19
C GLY A 347 -13.12 22.74 -30.32
N LEU A 348 -12.71 23.99 -30.05
CA LEU A 348 -11.34 24.52 -30.24
C LEU A 348 -10.23 23.68 -29.56
N TYR A 349 -10.58 22.85 -28.58
CA TYR A 349 -9.65 22.02 -27.79
C TYR A 349 -9.64 20.53 -28.16
N ASN A 350 -10.44 20.09 -29.15
CA ASN A 350 -10.55 18.71 -29.69
C ASN A 350 -9.95 17.61 -28.80
N SER A 351 -10.60 17.37 -27.68
CA SER A 351 -10.20 16.42 -26.65
C SER A 351 -11.26 15.35 -26.49
N GLY A 352 -10.82 14.09 -26.41
CA GLY A 352 -11.69 12.94 -26.14
C GLY A 352 -11.68 12.59 -24.66
N LEU A 353 -12.83 12.16 -24.15
CA LEU A 353 -12.93 11.47 -22.89
C LEU A 353 -13.26 10.01 -23.17
N GLY A 354 -12.45 9.09 -22.64
CA GLY A 354 -12.65 7.65 -22.79
C GLY A 354 -13.84 7.15 -21.97
N ARG A 355 -13.58 6.24 -21.03
CA ARG A 355 -14.63 5.70 -20.14
C ARG A 355 -15.16 6.80 -19.21
N ARG A 356 -16.48 6.83 -19.00
CA ARG A 356 -17.15 7.64 -17.97
C ARG A 356 -17.86 6.73 -17.00
N ASP A 357 -17.72 7.01 -15.71
CA ASP A 357 -18.27 6.19 -14.64
C ASP A 357 -18.52 7.06 -13.39
N GLU A 358 -19.45 6.68 -12.52
CA GLU A 358 -19.60 7.33 -11.22
C GLU A 358 -18.44 6.99 -10.27
N ASP A 359 -17.76 5.85 -10.46
CA ASP A 359 -16.49 5.54 -9.83
C ASP A 359 -15.32 6.28 -10.50
N CYS A 360 -15.37 7.62 -10.42
CA CYS A 360 -14.43 8.53 -11.08
C CYS A 360 -13.52 9.32 -10.12
N LEU A 361 -13.71 9.19 -8.80
CA LEU A 361 -12.99 9.97 -7.78
C LEU A 361 -11.57 9.45 -7.57
N GLN A 362 -10.77 9.67 -8.61
CA GLN A 362 -9.38 9.25 -8.71
C GLN A 362 -8.48 10.45 -9.00
N LEU A 363 -7.21 10.30 -8.66
CA LEU A 363 -6.16 11.27 -8.93
C LEU A 363 -4.95 10.61 -9.58
N ASN A 364 -4.13 11.43 -10.20
CA ASN A 364 -2.88 11.03 -10.83
C ASN A 364 -1.73 11.81 -10.20
N VAL A 365 -0.53 11.22 -10.14
CA VAL A 365 0.67 11.83 -9.57
C VAL A 365 1.83 11.69 -10.55
N TRP A 366 2.57 12.76 -10.79
CA TRP A 366 3.88 12.73 -11.44
C TRP A 366 4.91 13.27 -10.46
N THR A 367 6.06 12.61 -10.35
CA THR A 367 7.12 13.01 -9.41
C THR A 367 8.50 12.88 -10.04
N PRO A 368 9.42 13.84 -9.80
CA PRO A 368 10.81 13.77 -10.28
C PRO A 368 11.56 12.58 -9.70
N GLU A 369 11.36 12.29 -8.43
CA GLU A 369 12.14 11.34 -7.65
C GLU A 369 11.25 10.71 -6.57
N LEU A 370 11.14 9.37 -6.59
CA LEU A 370 10.50 8.62 -5.52
C LEU A 370 11.45 8.39 -4.35
N ARG A 371 11.74 9.48 -3.65
CA ARG A 371 12.57 9.45 -2.44
C ARG A 371 11.86 10.18 -1.31
N GLU A 372 11.60 9.43 -0.26
CA GLU A 372 11.10 9.98 1.00
C GLU A 372 12.07 11.07 1.52
N GLY A 373 11.52 12.20 1.95
CA GLY A 373 12.32 13.35 2.39
C GLY A 373 12.95 14.19 1.27
N ALA A 374 12.60 13.98 0.00
CA ALA A 374 12.99 14.91 -1.07
C ALA A 374 12.41 16.32 -0.87
N ALA A 375 11.26 16.43 -0.18
CA ALA A 375 10.59 17.68 0.17
C ALA A 375 10.30 18.58 -1.04
N THR A 376 9.91 17.95 -2.15
CA THR A 376 9.64 18.57 -3.44
C THR A 376 8.34 19.40 -3.39
N PRO A 377 8.28 20.61 -3.98
CA PRO A 377 7.03 21.37 -4.08
C PRO A 377 5.91 20.56 -4.74
N VAL A 378 4.69 20.72 -4.23
CA VAL A 378 3.51 20.00 -4.75
C VAL A 378 2.58 20.98 -5.46
N MET A 379 2.15 20.66 -6.67
CA MET A 379 1.11 21.38 -7.39
C MET A 379 -0.11 20.48 -7.59
N VAL A 380 -1.31 20.97 -7.25
CA VAL A 380 -2.57 20.22 -7.38
C VAL A 380 -3.46 20.89 -8.43
N TRP A 381 -3.62 20.24 -9.57
CA TRP A 381 -4.41 20.69 -10.72
C TRP A 381 -5.90 20.34 -10.56
N ILE A 382 -6.74 21.37 -10.68
CA ILE A 382 -8.20 21.27 -10.70
C ILE A 382 -8.69 21.66 -12.09
N HIS A 383 -9.23 20.71 -12.83
CA HIS A 383 -9.66 20.95 -14.21
C HIS A 383 -10.88 21.88 -14.31
N GLY A 384 -10.99 22.58 -15.44
CA GLY A 384 -12.13 23.41 -15.82
C GLY A 384 -13.32 22.61 -16.36
N GLY A 385 -14.22 23.29 -17.09
CA GLY A 385 -15.40 22.67 -17.72
C GLY A 385 -16.74 23.03 -17.07
N GLY A 386 -16.87 24.25 -16.54
CA GLY A 386 -18.16 24.79 -16.08
C GLY A 386 -18.79 24.06 -14.89
N LEU A 387 -18.04 23.19 -14.20
CA LEU A 387 -18.53 22.25 -13.18
C LEU A 387 -19.49 21.17 -13.72
N VAL A 388 -19.64 21.04 -15.04
CA VAL A 388 -20.54 20.08 -15.71
C VAL A 388 -19.81 19.11 -16.65
N GLN A 389 -18.57 19.43 -17.02
CA GLN A 389 -17.69 18.63 -17.85
C GLN A 389 -16.21 18.84 -17.46
N GLY A 390 -15.30 18.14 -18.14
CA GLY A 390 -13.86 18.15 -17.89
C GLY A 390 -13.39 16.90 -17.15
N SER A 391 -12.08 16.64 -17.18
CA SER A 391 -11.47 15.49 -16.52
C SER A 391 -9.96 15.65 -16.37
N ALA A 392 -9.37 15.15 -15.29
CA ALA A 392 -7.92 15.02 -15.15
C ALA A 392 -7.29 14.03 -16.16
N VAL A 393 -8.13 13.17 -16.77
CA VAL A 393 -7.71 12.15 -17.74
C VAL A 393 -8.17 12.45 -19.17
N GLU A 394 -8.47 13.71 -19.46
CA GLU A 394 -8.82 14.15 -20.80
C GLU A 394 -7.66 13.89 -21.79
N GLN A 395 -7.98 13.33 -22.97
CA GLN A 395 -6.98 12.89 -23.95
C GLN A 395 -7.03 13.72 -25.23
N ARG A 396 -5.85 13.98 -25.79
CA ARG A 396 -5.65 14.56 -27.12
C ARG A 396 -5.88 13.48 -28.20
N PRO A 397 -6.06 13.86 -29.48
CA PRO A 397 -6.30 12.90 -30.56
C PRO A 397 -5.15 11.90 -30.79
N ASP A 398 -3.94 12.21 -30.32
CA ASP A 398 -2.77 11.31 -30.34
C ASP A 398 -2.75 10.31 -29.17
N GLY A 399 -3.76 10.31 -28.30
CA GLY A 399 -3.88 9.46 -27.12
C GLY A 399 -3.15 9.97 -25.89
N GLY A 400 -2.37 11.06 -26.00
CA GLY A 400 -1.70 11.69 -24.88
C GLY A 400 -2.67 12.44 -23.96
N LEU A 401 -2.30 12.63 -22.69
CA LEU A 401 -3.11 13.43 -21.76
C LEU A 401 -3.04 14.92 -22.15
N VAL A 402 -4.16 15.63 -21.96
CA VAL A 402 -4.20 17.10 -22.05
C VAL A 402 -3.45 17.71 -20.86
N TYR A 403 -3.67 17.16 -19.67
CA TYR A 403 -3.03 17.59 -18.43
C TYR A 403 -1.91 16.62 -18.02
N ASP A 404 -0.93 16.42 -18.93
CA ASP A 404 0.24 15.59 -18.64
C ASP A 404 1.23 16.35 -17.73
N GLY A 405 1.56 15.74 -16.60
CA GLY A 405 2.47 16.30 -15.60
C GLY A 405 3.95 16.03 -15.81
N ALA A 406 4.34 15.25 -16.84
CA ALA A 406 5.72 14.81 -17.01
C ALA A 406 6.72 15.99 -17.05
N THR A 407 6.42 17.05 -17.80
CA THR A 407 7.31 18.22 -17.89
C THR A 407 7.49 18.93 -16.55
N LEU A 408 6.42 19.08 -15.75
CA LEU A 408 6.52 19.69 -14.43
C LEU A 408 7.30 18.80 -13.45
N ALA A 409 7.13 17.48 -13.56
CA ALA A 409 7.93 16.54 -12.79
C ALA A 409 9.41 16.62 -13.14
N ASP A 410 9.75 16.66 -14.42
CA ASP A 410 11.14 16.82 -14.87
C ASP A 410 11.76 18.16 -14.41
N ASP A 411 10.93 19.20 -14.24
CA ASP A 411 11.32 20.51 -13.66
C ASP A 411 11.35 20.54 -12.12
N GLY A 412 11.17 19.40 -11.45
CA GLY A 412 11.30 19.28 -9.99
C GLY A 412 10.03 19.62 -9.20
N VAL A 413 8.84 19.32 -9.74
CA VAL A 413 7.55 19.49 -9.08
C VAL A 413 6.80 18.18 -8.97
N VAL A 414 6.22 17.87 -7.82
CA VAL A 414 5.22 16.80 -7.74
C VAL A 414 3.88 17.35 -8.23
N LEU A 415 3.41 16.90 -9.39
CA LEU A 415 2.10 17.28 -9.89
C LEU A 415 1.05 16.24 -9.46
N VAL A 416 -0.07 16.72 -8.92
CA VAL A 416 -1.27 15.92 -8.68
C VAL A 416 -2.40 16.46 -9.54
N SER A 417 -3.11 15.62 -10.29
CA SER A 417 -4.32 16.02 -11.03
C SER A 417 -5.52 15.21 -10.55
N ILE A 418 -6.67 15.87 -10.34
CA ILE A 418 -7.83 15.25 -9.67
C ILE A 418 -9.07 15.28 -10.55
N ASN A 419 -9.85 14.20 -10.53
CA ASN A 419 -11.26 14.23 -10.92
C ASN A 419 -12.12 14.61 -9.70
N TYR A 420 -13.26 15.23 -9.93
CA TYR A 420 -14.29 15.53 -8.92
C TYR A 420 -15.68 15.39 -9.55
N ARG A 421 -16.74 15.09 -8.77
CA ARG A 421 -18.10 14.94 -9.32
C ARG A 421 -18.57 16.21 -10.01
N LEU A 422 -19.28 16.03 -11.12
CA LEU A 422 -19.74 17.10 -12.01
C LEU A 422 -21.26 17.16 -12.07
N GLY A 423 -21.79 18.27 -12.58
CA GLY A 423 -23.20 18.47 -12.90
C GLY A 423 -24.14 18.12 -11.75
N PRO A 424 -25.29 17.45 -12.01
CA PRO A 424 -26.22 17.09 -10.95
C PRO A 424 -25.61 16.16 -9.90
N LEU A 425 -24.66 15.30 -10.26
CA LEU A 425 -24.02 14.39 -9.30
C LEU A 425 -23.09 15.13 -8.32
N GLY A 426 -22.46 16.22 -8.76
CA GLY A 426 -21.55 17.02 -7.94
C GLY A 426 -22.22 18.18 -7.21
N PHE A 427 -23.31 18.75 -7.74
CA PHE A 427 -23.77 20.07 -7.30
C PHE A 427 -25.27 20.19 -7.07
N LEU A 428 -26.07 19.16 -7.36
CA LEU A 428 -27.51 19.19 -7.07
C LEU A 428 -27.76 19.27 -5.55
N ALA A 429 -28.53 20.27 -5.12
CA ALA A 429 -29.00 20.39 -3.75
C ALA A 429 -30.48 20.00 -3.69
N MET A 430 -30.80 18.99 -2.88
CA MET A 430 -32.18 18.58 -2.60
C MET A 430 -32.43 18.70 -1.10
N SER A 431 -33.58 19.25 -0.74
CA SER A 431 -33.97 19.43 0.67
C SER A 431 -34.01 18.09 1.42
N GLU A 432 -34.36 17.01 0.71
CA GLU A 432 -34.46 15.66 1.25
C GLU A 432 -33.10 15.08 1.70
N PHE A 433 -31.99 15.59 1.15
CA PHE A 433 -30.62 15.20 1.52
C PHE A 433 -30.05 16.05 2.67
N ALA A 434 -30.61 17.23 2.92
CA ALA A 434 -30.19 18.04 4.05
C ALA A 434 -30.47 17.31 5.38
N GLY A 435 -29.45 17.18 6.23
CA GLY A 435 -29.51 16.46 7.49
C GLY A 435 -29.56 14.93 7.37
N GLU A 436 -29.44 14.34 6.17
CA GLU A 436 -29.44 12.87 6.01
C GLU A 436 -28.23 12.23 6.69
N ALA A 437 -27.08 12.89 6.62
CA ALA A 437 -25.81 12.33 7.03
C ALA A 437 -25.15 13.24 8.09
N PRO A 438 -24.70 12.68 9.23
CA PRO A 438 -24.14 13.46 10.32
C PRO A 438 -22.75 14.06 10.00
N ASP A 439 -22.05 13.49 9.02
CA ASP A 439 -20.74 13.93 8.52
C ASP A 439 -20.81 15.20 7.66
N HIS A 440 -21.93 15.44 6.99
CA HIS A 440 -22.22 16.71 6.31
C HIS A 440 -23.72 17.01 6.32
N PRO A 441 -24.22 17.85 7.25
CA PRO A 441 -25.65 18.08 7.41
C PRO A 441 -26.27 18.97 6.32
N SER A 442 -25.48 19.50 5.39
CA SER A 442 -25.95 20.33 4.28
C SER A 442 -26.12 19.51 2.99
N ALA A 443 -26.83 20.06 2.00
CA ALA A 443 -26.96 19.48 0.66
C ALA A 443 -26.15 20.25 -0.38
N GLY A 444 -25.79 19.58 -1.49
CA GLY A 444 -25.07 20.17 -2.61
C GLY A 444 -23.56 20.29 -2.35
N ASN A 445 -22.85 20.94 -3.30
CA ASN A 445 -21.39 21.15 -3.25
C ASN A 445 -20.54 19.88 -3.05
N TYR A 446 -21.07 18.70 -3.36
CA TYR A 446 -20.36 17.44 -3.26
C TYR A 446 -19.07 17.42 -4.10
N GLY A 447 -19.07 18.05 -5.27
CA GLY A 447 -17.87 18.22 -6.10
C GLY A 447 -16.78 19.09 -5.45
N LEU A 448 -17.14 20.10 -4.63
CA LEU A 448 -16.15 20.85 -3.83
C LEU A 448 -15.65 20.02 -2.65
N LEU A 449 -16.53 19.21 -2.04
CA LEU A 449 -16.12 18.28 -0.99
C LEU A 449 -15.15 17.22 -1.53
N ASP A 450 -15.36 16.74 -2.76
CA ASP A 450 -14.42 15.83 -3.45
C ASP A 450 -13.03 16.48 -3.58
N GLN A 451 -12.97 17.74 -4.01
CA GLN A 451 -11.70 18.48 -4.11
C GLN A 451 -11.03 18.67 -2.75
N ILE A 452 -11.79 18.95 -1.68
CA ILE A 452 -11.27 19.03 -0.32
C ILE A 452 -10.73 17.68 0.13
N ALA A 453 -11.43 16.58 -0.15
CA ALA A 453 -10.98 15.24 0.18
C ALA A 453 -9.70 14.86 -0.59
N ALA A 454 -9.58 15.25 -1.86
CA ALA A 454 -8.34 15.08 -2.61
C ALA A 454 -7.17 15.86 -1.97
N LEU A 455 -7.39 17.08 -1.48
CA LEU A 455 -6.37 17.85 -0.76
C LEU A 455 -6.01 17.24 0.60
N GLN A 456 -6.98 16.64 1.31
CA GLN A 456 -6.70 15.86 2.52
C GLN A 456 -5.85 14.63 2.19
N TRP A 457 -6.16 13.94 1.09
CA TRP A 457 -5.33 12.84 0.60
C TRP A 457 -3.91 13.30 0.28
N VAL A 458 -3.73 14.45 -0.39
CA VAL A 458 -2.41 15.03 -0.67
C VAL A 458 -1.66 15.31 0.64
N ARG A 459 -2.29 15.95 1.63
CA ARG A 459 -1.67 16.19 2.94
C ARG A 459 -1.19 14.89 3.60
N ASP A 460 -1.99 13.85 3.52
CA ASP A 460 -1.75 12.60 4.25
C ASP A 460 -0.79 11.65 3.51
N ASN A 461 -0.60 11.80 2.19
CA ASN A 461 0.09 10.81 1.37
C ASN A 461 1.26 11.33 0.53
N ILE A 462 1.31 12.63 0.20
CA ILE A 462 2.21 13.10 -0.88
C ILE A 462 3.70 12.96 -0.53
N ALA A 463 4.04 12.87 0.76
CA ALA A 463 5.39 12.58 1.24
C ALA A 463 5.94 11.26 0.68
N ALA A 464 5.09 10.24 0.53
CA ALA A 464 5.47 8.95 -0.05
C ALA A 464 5.81 9.05 -1.55
N PHE A 465 5.40 10.13 -2.21
CA PHE A 465 5.72 10.44 -3.60
C PHE A 465 6.89 11.45 -3.71
N GLY A 466 7.58 11.75 -2.61
CA GLY A 466 8.67 12.74 -2.53
C GLY A 466 8.20 14.18 -2.37
N GLY A 467 6.90 14.44 -2.30
CA GLY A 467 6.33 15.78 -2.15
C GLY A 467 6.35 16.30 -0.71
N ASP A 468 6.39 17.62 -0.55
CA ASP A 468 6.26 18.28 0.76
C ASP A 468 4.80 18.72 1.01
N PRO A 469 4.07 18.09 1.96
CA PRO A 469 2.69 18.46 2.28
C PRO A 469 2.56 19.88 2.87
N SER A 470 3.67 20.52 3.27
CA SER A 470 3.72 21.92 3.73
C SER A 470 3.99 22.92 2.61
N ARG A 471 4.20 22.46 1.36
CA ARG A 471 4.50 23.29 0.18
C ARG A 471 3.59 22.97 -1.01
N VAL A 472 2.29 22.91 -0.73
CA VAL A 472 1.21 22.65 -1.70
C VAL A 472 0.71 23.96 -2.33
N THR A 473 0.64 23.96 -3.65
CA THR A 473 0.03 25.02 -4.48
C THR A 473 -1.16 24.43 -5.24
N ILE A 474 -2.37 24.94 -5.00
CA ILE A 474 -3.52 24.57 -5.83
C ILE A 474 -3.60 25.46 -7.06
N PHE A 475 -4.03 24.92 -8.19
CA PHE A 475 -4.22 25.71 -9.39
C PHE A 475 -5.29 25.12 -10.31
N GLY A 476 -5.97 25.98 -11.06
CA GLY A 476 -7.02 25.55 -11.97
C GLY A 476 -7.42 26.63 -12.96
N GLU A 477 -7.97 26.19 -14.09
CA GLU A 477 -8.46 27.05 -15.19
C GLU A 477 -9.98 27.08 -15.25
N SER A 478 -10.58 28.23 -15.59
CA SER A 478 -12.02 28.41 -15.74
C SER A 478 -12.78 27.98 -14.48
N ALA A 479 -13.62 26.93 -14.55
CA ALA A 479 -14.30 26.36 -13.38
C ALA A 479 -13.34 25.79 -12.32
N GLY A 480 -12.14 25.36 -12.70
CA GLY A 480 -11.06 25.02 -11.78
C GLY A 480 -10.49 26.25 -11.07
N GLY A 481 -10.48 27.40 -11.75
CA GLY A 481 -10.16 28.69 -11.13
C GLY A 481 -11.26 29.17 -10.17
N LEU A 482 -12.54 28.93 -10.49
CA LEU A 482 -13.67 29.16 -9.57
C LEU A 482 -13.55 28.25 -8.33
N SER A 483 -13.24 26.98 -8.55
CA SER A 483 -12.98 25.98 -7.50
C SER A 483 -11.83 26.41 -6.59
N THR A 484 -10.72 26.87 -7.17
CA THR A 484 -9.58 27.43 -6.43
C THR A 484 -10.01 28.58 -5.51
N CYS A 485 -10.89 29.48 -5.98
CA CYS A 485 -11.43 30.54 -5.13
C CYS A 485 -12.36 30.02 -4.02
N ALA A 486 -13.23 29.06 -4.32
CA ALA A 486 -14.11 28.45 -3.33
C ALA A 486 -13.29 27.78 -2.20
N LEU A 487 -12.20 27.09 -2.56
CA LEU A 487 -11.27 26.48 -1.62
C LEU A 487 -10.53 27.52 -0.76
N LEU A 488 -10.08 28.64 -1.35
CA LEU A 488 -9.51 29.77 -0.59
C LEU A 488 -10.47 30.33 0.46
N SER A 489 -11.79 30.28 0.19
CA SER A 489 -12.83 30.85 1.04
C SER A 489 -13.39 29.84 2.05
N SER A 490 -13.18 28.54 1.85
CA SER A 490 -13.78 27.48 2.65
C SER A 490 -12.99 27.21 3.95
N PRO A 491 -13.62 27.26 5.13
CA PRO A 491 -12.98 26.84 6.37
C PRO A 491 -12.51 25.37 6.35
N LEU A 492 -13.17 24.51 5.57
CA LEU A 492 -12.85 23.09 5.46
C LEU A 492 -11.53 22.83 4.72
N ALA A 493 -11.07 23.77 3.89
CA ALA A 493 -9.83 23.67 3.15
C ALA A 493 -8.64 24.33 3.87
N ARG A 494 -8.87 24.92 5.05
CA ARG A 494 -7.85 25.65 5.80
C ARG A 494 -6.69 24.72 6.17
N GLY A 495 -5.47 25.14 5.82
CA GLY A 495 -4.25 24.40 6.12
C GLY A 495 -3.94 23.25 5.17
N LEU A 496 -4.78 23.00 4.15
CA LEU A 496 -4.53 21.94 3.16
C LEU A 496 -3.61 22.39 2.00
N PHE A 497 -3.40 23.70 1.84
CA PHE A 497 -2.49 24.27 0.85
C PHE A 497 -1.96 25.63 1.30
N GLN A 498 -0.86 26.08 0.69
CA GLN A 498 -0.16 27.32 1.05
C GLN A 498 -0.19 28.38 -0.05
N ARG A 499 -0.41 27.98 -1.31
CA ARG A 499 -0.44 28.89 -2.47
C ARG A 499 -1.59 28.53 -3.42
N ALA A 500 -2.03 29.51 -4.21
CA ALA A 500 -3.11 29.33 -5.17
C ALA A 500 -2.81 30.09 -6.47
N ILE A 501 -3.10 29.48 -7.62
CA ILE A 501 -3.04 30.11 -8.95
C ILE A 501 -4.41 29.96 -9.62
N MET A 502 -5.03 31.09 -9.97
CA MET A 502 -6.35 31.11 -10.63
C MET A 502 -6.20 31.55 -12.09
N GLN A 503 -6.35 30.62 -13.02
CA GLN A 503 -6.29 30.89 -14.45
C GLN A 503 -7.70 31.12 -14.99
N SER A 504 -7.99 32.31 -15.53
CA SER A 504 -9.31 32.62 -16.14
C SER A 504 -10.53 32.30 -15.25
N GLY A 505 -10.37 32.34 -13.92
CA GLY A 505 -11.43 32.18 -12.91
C GLY A 505 -11.60 33.44 -12.06
N GLY A 506 -12.63 33.49 -11.20
CA GLY A 506 -12.87 34.67 -10.36
C GLY A 506 -13.69 34.43 -9.09
N CYS A 507 -13.41 35.22 -8.06
CA CYS A 507 -14.06 35.13 -6.74
C CYS A 507 -15.37 35.91 -6.59
N ARG A 508 -15.78 36.67 -7.63
CA ARG A 508 -16.88 37.63 -7.52
C ARG A 508 -18.24 37.09 -8.00
N ARG A 509 -18.37 35.78 -8.20
CA ARG A 509 -19.62 35.17 -8.67
C ARG A 509 -20.56 34.95 -7.49
N SER A 510 -21.71 35.64 -7.49
CA SER A 510 -22.79 35.35 -6.55
C SER A 510 -23.49 34.06 -6.97
N LEU A 511 -23.34 33.02 -6.15
CA LEU A 511 -23.99 31.72 -6.32
C LEU A 511 -25.28 31.66 -5.49
N PRO A 512 -26.28 30.87 -5.93
CA PRO A 512 -27.47 30.63 -5.11
C PRO A 512 -27.10 29.90 -3.81
N GLU A 513 -27.77 30.27 -2.72
CA GLU A 513 -27.76 29.52 -1.47
C GLU A 513 -28.85 28.44 -1.50
N LEU A 514 -28.97 27.64 -0.44
CA LEU A 514 -29.96 26.56 -0.36
C LEU A 514 -31.41 27.08 -0.53
N ASP A 515 -31.77 28.09 0.26
CA ASP A 515 -33.12 28.66 0.32
C ASP A 515 -33.23 30.07 -0.26
N SER A 516 -32.12 30.67 -0.69
CA SER A 516 -32.06 32.05 -1.19
C SER A 516 -31.23 32.13 -2.48
N ALA A 517 -31.46 33.16 -3.29
CA ALA A 517 -30.67 33.37 -4.51
C ALA A 517 -30.54 34.86 -4.86
N PRO A 518 -29.48 35.23 -5.60
CA PRO A 518 -29.39 36.54 -6.23
C PRO A 518 -30.60 36.83 -7.15
N ALA A 519 -30.90 38.11 -7.35
CA ALA A 519 -31.99 38.53 -8.23
C ALA A 519 -31.87 37.90 -9.63
N GLY A 520 -32.97 37.32 -10.11
CA GLY A 520 -33.03 36.65 -11.42
C GLY A 520 -32.58 35.18 -11.41
N GLN A 521 -32.23 34.61 -10.25
CA GLN A 521 -31.90 33.19 -10.09
C GLN A 521 -32.88 32.48 -9.16
N SER A 522 -32.92 31.14 -9.21
CA SER A 522 -33.64 30.29 -8.25
C SER A 522 -32.68 29.80 -7.16
N SER A 523 -33.18 29.58 -5.94
CA SER A 523 -32.39 28.94 -4.87
C SER A 523 -31.95 27.54 -5.28
N ALA A 524 -30.93 27.00 -4.61
CA ALA A 524 -30.42 25.67 -4.94
C ALA A 524 -31.48 24.58 -4.73
N PHE A 525 -32.32 24.67 -3.68
CA PHE A 525 -33.44 23.75 -3.50
C PHE A 525 -34.53 23.91 -4.56
N ALA A 526 -34.86 25.13 -4.99
CA ALA A 526 -35.82 25.34 -6.07
C ALA A 526 -35.32 24.78 -7.42
N GLN A 527 -34.00 24.81 -7.64
CA GLN A 527 -33.39 24.12 -8.77
C GLN A 527 -33.46 22.59 -8.60
N GLY A 528 -33.20 22.09 -7.39
CA GLY A 528 -33.37 20.68 -7.02
C GLY A 528 -34.78 20.15 -7.31
N ASP A 529 -35.81 20.85 -6.85
CA ASP A 529 -37.22 20.51 -7.08
C ASP A 529 -37.58 20.45 -8.57
N ARG A 530 -37.01 21.34 -9.39
CA ARG A 530 -37.18 21.32 -10.84
C ARG A 530 -36.60 20.05 -11.44
N VAL A 531 -35.38 19.67 -11.05
CA VAL A 531 -34.71 18.45 -11.54
C VAL A 531 -35.49 17.21 -11.10
N ILE A 532 -35.96 17.16 -9.84
CA ILE A 532 -36.83 16.06 -9.34
C ILE A 532 -38.09 15.93 -10.20
N GLY A 533 -38.70 17.06 -10.61
CA GLY A 533 -39.86 17.09 -11.49
C GLY A 533 -39.55 16.56 -12.90
N LEU A 534 -38.47 17.06 -13.52
CA LEU A 534 -38.04 16.65 -14.86
C LEU A 534 -37.63 15.17 -14.90
N ALA A 535 -37.05 14.67 -13.81
CA ALA A 535 -36.66 13.26 -13.65
C ALA A 535 -37.86 12.32 -13.36
N GLY A 536 -39.09 12.85 -13.26
CA GLY A 536 -40.30 12.06 -12.99
C GLY A 536 -40.45 11.59 -11.53
N CYS A 537 -39.68 12.14 -10.60
CA CYS A 537 -39.67 11.73 -9.20
C CYS A 537 -40.60 12.56 -8.28
N ALA A 538 -41.23 13.63 -8.77
CA ALA A 538 -42.00 14.56 -7.92
C ALA A 538 -43.19 13.93 -7.16
N GLY A 539 -43.86 12.94 -7.76
CA GLY A 539 -45.05 12.27 -7.20
C GLY A 539 -44.77 11.00 -6.40
N VAL A 540 -43.50 10.63 -6.21
CA VAL A 540 -43.10 9.39 -5.51
C VAL A 540 -42.96 9.64 -4.01
N ASN A 541 -43.41 8.69 -3.19
CA ASN A 541 -43.34 8.78 -1.72
C ASN A 541 -41.89 8.90 -1.20
N ASP A 542 -40.95 8.15 -1.78
CA ASP A 542 -39.52 8.25 -1.48
C ASP A 542 -38.78 8.84 -2.69
N ARG A 543 -38.72 10.17 -2.73
CA ARG A 543 -38.02 10.92 -3.77
C ARG A 543 -36.52 10.64 -3.78
N LYS A 544 -35.91 10.36 -2.62
CA LYS A 544 -34.47 10.05 -2.54
C LYS A 544 -34.14 8.73 -3.19
N ALA A 545 -34.92 7.69 -2.88
CA ALA A 545 -34.77 6.39 -3.51
C ALA A 545 -35.01 6.48 -5.02
N CYS A 546 -36.02 7.23 -5.45
CA CYS A 546 -36.28 7.49 -6.88
C CYS A 546 -35.06 8.11 -7.57
N MET A 547 -34.54 9.22 -7.03
CA MET A 547 -33.39 9.94 -7.61
C MET A 547 -32.10 9.10 -7.58
N ARG A 548 -31.84 8.33 -6.52
CA ARG A 548 -30.68 7.41 -6.45
C ARG A 548 -30.81 6.20 -7.38
N GLY A 549 -32.04 5.86 -7.80
CA GLY A 549 -32.31 4.75 -8.72
C GLY A 549 -32.12 5.09 -10.20
N LEU A 550 -32.01 6.38 -10.55
CA LEU A 550 -31.81 6.82 -11.93
C LEU A 550 -30.37 6.51 -12.40
N SER A 551 -30.20 6.28 -13.70
CA SER A 551 -28.86 6.28 -14.31
C SER A 551 -28.31 7.70 -14.32
N TRP A 552 -26.98 7.84 -14.40
CA TRP A 552 -26.36 9.16 -14.46
C TRP A 552 -26.73 9.89 -15.77
N GLU A 553 -26.98 9.17 -16.87
CA GLU A 553 -27.44 9.74 -18.14
C GLU A 553 -28.81 10.40 -17.97
N ALA A 554 -29.78 9.68 -17.38
CA ALA A 554 -31.12 10.22 -17.13
C ALA A 554 -31.10 11.44 -16.21
N LEU A 555 -30.17 11.48 -15.24
CA LEU A 555 -29.98 12.65 -14.38
C LEU A 555 -29.43 13.86 -15.15
N ILE A 556 -28.48 13.65 -16.05
CA ILE A 556 -27.92 14.72 -16.88
C ILE A 556 -28.97 15.22 -17.89
N GLU A 557 -29.79 14.34 -18.47
CA GLU A 557 -30.89 14.73 -19.35
C GLU A 557 -31.98 15.56 -18.64
N ALA A 558 -32.13 15.37 -17.32
CA ALA A 558 -33.09 16.09 -16.49
C ALA A 558 -32.60 17.48 -15.99
N THR A 559 -31.41 17.92 -16.42
CA THR A 559 -30.82 19.24 -16.10
C THR A 559 -30.60 20.07 -17.35
#